data_AF-A0A519XKX7-F1
#
_entry.id   AF-A0A519XKX7-F1
#
_cell.length_a   1.000
_cell.length_b   1.000
_cell.length_c   1.000
_cell.angle_alpha   90.00
_cell.angle_beta   90.00
_cell.angle_gamma   90.00
#
_symmetry.space_group_name_H-M   'P 1'
#
loop_
_entity.id
_entity.type
_entity.pdbx_description
1 polymer ?
#
loop_
_entity_poly.entity_id
_entity_poly.type
_entity_poly.pdbx_seq_one_letter_code
_entity_poly.pdbx_strand_id
1 'polypeptide(L)'
;SPWTAYAFHPLEALVESGIFIIFIFCMPVHVAHLSVFFFLMFVYNVYGHLGYELYPAGLHKTKIGKWVNTSVAHNQHHQFFTGNYGLYFLFWDRWMGTLRANYDEKFESRAVKVQELEPVISEQEIAEPIIAHEK
;
A
#
# COMPACT_ATOMS: atom_id res chain seq x y z
N SER A 1 0.75 -1.22 13.92
CA SER A 1 2.08 -1.38 13.30
C SER A 1 1.90 -2.20 12.02
N PRO A 2 2.88 -2.28 11.10
CA PRO A 2 2.73 -3.09 9.88
C PRO A 2 2.40 -4.56 10.17
N TRP A 3 2.92 -5.10 11.28
CA TRP A 3 2.67 -6.46 11.75
C TRP A 3 1.21 -6.75 12.09
N THR A 4 0.42 -5.72 12.42
CA THR A 4 -1.00 -5.87 12.71
C THR A 4 -1.79 -6.36 11.49
N ALA A 5 -1.26 -6.16 10.27
CA ALA A 5 -1.88 -6.64 9.04
C ALA A 5 -1.99 -8.18 8.92
N TYR A 6 -1.36 -8.94 9.82
CA TYR A 6 -1.40 -10.41 9.87
C TYR A 6 -1.81 -10.96 11.24
N ALA A 7 -2.34 -10.11 12.13
CA ALA A 7 -2.72 -10.48 13.48
C ALA A 7 -4.18 -10.98 13.55
N PHE A 8 -4.52 -11.96 12.72
CA PHE A 8 -5.88 -12.55 12.64
C PHE A 8 -6.02 -13.77 13.53
N HIS A 9 -7.25 -14.04 13.99
CA HIS A 9 -7.55 -15.33 14.61
C HIS A 9 -7.42 -16.46 13.56
N PRO A 10 -6.90 -17.66 13.89
CA PRO A 10 -6.69 -18.73 12.89
C PRO A 10 -7.94 -19.09 12.08
N LEU A 11 -9.13 -19.01 12.69
CA LEU A 11 -10.41 -19.24 11.99
C LEU A 11 -10.76 -18.12 11.00
N GLU A 12 -10.43 -16.86 11.31
CA GLU A 12 -10.64 -15.74 10.39
C GLU A 12 -9.76 -15.92 9.15
N ALA A 13 -8.48 -16.26 9.36
CA ALA A 13 -7.54 -16.53 8.27
C ALA A 13 -8.00 -17.68 7.35
N LEU A 14 -8.64 -18.71 7.91
CA LEU A 14 -9.20 -19.82 7.13
C LEU A 14 -10.37 -19.35 6.26
N VAL A 15 -11.26 -18.53 6.81
CA VAL A 15 -12.42 -17.98 6.08
C VAL A 15 -11.95 -17.04 4.97
N GLU A 16 -11.00 -16.15 5.25
CA GLU A 16 -10.40 -15.24 4.25
C GLU A 16 -9.75 -16.00 3.09
N SER A 17 -9.13 -17.14 3.39
CA SER A 17 -8.51 -18.02 2.39
C SER A 17 -9.53 -18.81 1.54
N GLY A 18 -10.83 -18.73 1.85
CA GLY A 18 -11.88 -19.47 1.15
C GLY A 18 -11.99 -19.17 -0.35
N ILE A 19 -11.54 -17.99 -0.80
CA ILE A 19 -11.52 -17.61 -2.22
C ILE A 19 -10.67 -18.58 -3.08
N PHE A 20 -9.63 -19.20 -2.50
CA PHE A 20 -8.78 -20.15 -3.23
C PHE A 20 -9.53 -21.41 -3.63
N ILE A 21 -10.56 -21.80 -2.87
CA ILE A 21 -11.44 -22.92 -3.23
C ILE A 21 -12.09 -22.61 -4.58
N ILE A 22 -12.62 -21.39 -4.74
CA ILE A 22 -13.23 -20.96 -6.01
C ILE A 22 -12.21 -21.00 -7.14
N PHE A 23 -11.00 -20.48 -6.93
CA PHE A 23 -9.96 -20.48 -7.98
C PHE A 23 -9.58 -21.89 -8.45
N ILE A 24 -9.38 -22.83 -7.52
CA ILE A 24 -9.00 -24.22 -7.85
C ILE A 24 -10.06 -24.92 -8.70
N PHE A 25 -11.35 -24.65 -8.46
CA PHE A 25 -12.45 -25.26 -9.21
C PHE A 25 -12.82 -24.52 -10.51
N CYS A 26 -12.52 -23.22 -10.61
CA CYS A 26 -12.90 -22.43 -11.77
C CYS A 26 -11.81 -22.31 -12.84
N MET A 27 -10.51 -22.41 -12.48
CA MET A 27 -9.42 -22.25 -13.43
C MET A 27 -8.11 -22.96 -13.02
N PRO A 28 -7.22 -23.28 -13.96
CA PRO A 28 -5.89 -23.81 -13.63
C PRO A 28 -5.06 -22.76 -12.88
N VAL A 29 -4.60 -23.09 -11.69
CA VAL A 29 -3.73 -22.24 -10.88
C VAL A 29 -2.31 -22.80 -10.88
N HIS A 30 -1.36 -22.04 -11.42
CA HIS A 30 0.06 -22.39 -11.37
C HIS A 30 0.75 -21.73 -10.17
N VAL A 31 1.68 -22.45 -9.52
CA VAL A 31 2.36 -22.03 -8.29
C VAL A 31 2.97 -20.63 -8.40
N ALA A 32 3.60 -20.30 -9.54
CA ALA A 32 4.17 -18.98 -9.76
C ALA A 32 3.14 -17.83 -9.64
N HIS A 33 1.88 -18.04 -10.09
CA HIS A 33 0.84 -17.01 -9.93
C HIS A 33 0.52 -16.79 -8.46
N LEU A 34 0.42 -17.86 -7.67
CA LEU A 34 0.19 -17.76 -6.23
C LEU A 34 1.35 -17.05 -5.54
N SER A 35 2.60 -17.38 -5.88
CA SER A 35 3.78 -16.73 -5.31
C SER A 35 3.79 -15.22 -5.59
N VAL A 36 3.53 -14.80 -6.83
CA VAL A 36 3.46 -13.38 -7.19
C VAL A 36 2.28 -12.70 -6.49
N PHE A 37 1.11 -13.34 -6.48
CA PHE A 37 -0.08 -12.81 -5.83
C PHE A 37 0.15 -12.58 -4.33
N PHE A 38 0.64 -13.58 -3.61
CA PHE A 38 0.92 -13.47 -2.18
C PHE A 38 2.02 -12.46 -1.87
N PHE A 39 3.05 -12.36 -2.71
CA PHE A 39 4.08 -11.33 -2.55
C PHE A 39 3.50 -9.92 -2.69
N LEU A 40 2.69 -9.67 -3.73
CA LEU A 40 2.04 -8.37 -3.92
C LEU A 40 1.03 -8.07 -2.80
N MET A 41 0.26 -9.07 -2.37
CA MET A 41 -0.63 -8.98 -1.21
C MET A 41 0.15 -8.61 0.05
N PHE A 42 1.31 -9.22 0.25
CA PHE A 42 2.19 -8.91 1.38
C PHE A 42 2.64 -7.46 1.37
N VAL A 43 3.19 -7.01 0.24
CA VAL A 43 3.66 -5.63 0.08
C VAL A 43 2.55 -4.62 0.34
N TYR A 44 1.35 -4.83 -0.25
CA TYR A 44 0.23 -3.90 -0.09
C TYR A 44 -0.33 -3.87 1.32
N ASN A 45 -0.46 -5.02 1.99
CA ASN A 45 -0.92 -5.07 3.38
C ASN A 45 0.06 -4.34 4.32
N VAL A 46 1.37 -4.57 4.15
CA VAL A 46 2.40 -3.86 4.92
C VAL A 46 2.33 -2.35 4.67
N TYR A 47 2.24 -1.94 3.40
CA TYR A 47 2.14 -0.53 3.01
C TYR A 47 0.88 0.16 3.57
N GLY A 48 -0.29 -0.47 3.46
CA GLY A 48 -1.55 0.06 3.98
C GLY A 48 -1.52 0.30 5.50
N HIS A 49 -0.80 -0.55 6.24
CA HIS A 49 -0.67 -0.48 7.70
C HIS A 49 0.63 0.20 8.19
N LEU A 50 1.41 0.78 7.27
CA LEU A 50 2.65 1.48 7.59
C LEU A 50 2.41 2.76 8.39
N GLY A 51 1.27 3.41 8.17
CA GLY A 51 0.92 4.70 8.78
C GLY A 51 1.53 5.92 8.08
N TYR A 52 2.41 5.69 7.09
CA TYR A 52 3.06 6.70 6.26
C TYR A 52 2.63 6.56 4.80
N GLU A 53 2.50 7.70 4.13
CA GLU A 53 2.25 7.73 2.69
C GLU A 53 3.59 7.76 1.94
N LEU A 54 3.88 6.68 1.21
CA LEU A 54 5.14 6.54 0.46
C LEU A 54 5.06 7.16 -0.92
N TYR A 55 3.84 7.38 -1.44
CA TYR A 55 3.67 7.99 -2.74
C TYR A 55 3.93 9.49 -2.70
N PRO A 56 4.49 10.06 -3.79
CA PRO A 56 4.77 11.48 -3.86
C PRO A 56 3.47 12.28 -3.92
N ALA A 57 3.54 13.53 -3.44
CA ALA A 57 2.47 14.51 -3.54
C ALA A 57 1.94 14.60 -4.99
N GLY A 58 0.63 14.74 -5.14
CA GLY A 58 -0.03 14.78 -6.45
C GLY A 58 -0.17 13.45 -7.20
N LEU A 59 0.37 12.31 -6.73
CA LEU A 59 0.22 11.01 -7.43
C LEU A 59 -1.27 10.67 -7.69
N HIS A 60 -2.11 10.86 -6.68
CA HIS A 60 -3.56 10.60 -6.75
C HIS A 60 -4.31 11.45 -7.79
N LYS A 61 -3.70 12.51 -8.33
CA LYS A 61 -4.27 13.37 -9.38
C LYS A 61 -3.87 12.91 -10.79
N THR A 62 -2.90 12.02 -10.91
CA THR A 62 -2.44 11.51 -12.22
C THR A 62 -3.47 10.56 -12.84
N LYS A 63 -3.38 10.34 -14.15
CA LYS A 63 -4.30 9.46 -14.89
C LYS A 63 -4.34 8.03 -14.34
N ILE A 64 -3.20 7.54 -13.86
CA ILE A 64 -3.03 6.18 -13.32
C ILE A 64 -3.18 6.20 -11.80
N GLY A 65 -2.46 7.10 -11.12
CA GLY A 65 -2.40 7.12 -9.65
C GLY A 65 -3.73 7.38 -8.97
N LYS A 66 -4.70 8.03 -9.65
CA LYS A 66 -6.07 8.18 -9.11
C LYS A 66 -6.79 6.85 -8.85
N TRP A 67 -6.34 5.76 -9.48
CA TRP A 67 -6.94 4.43 -9.37
C TRP A 67 -6.21 3.52 -8.39
N VAL A 68 -4.98 3.86 -8.00
CA VAL A 68 -4.17 3.06 -7.10
C VAL A 68 -4.61 3.34 -5.67
N ASN A 69 -4.77 2.29 -4.86
CA ASN A 69 -5.05 2.47 -3.44
C ASN A 69 -3.80 2.98 -2.71
N THR A 70 -4.02 3.74 -1.64
CA THR A 70 -2.96 4.43 -0.93
C THR A 70 -3.02 4.13 0.56
N SER A 71 -1.91 4.33 1.27
CA SER A 71 -1.87 4.13 2.72
C SER A 71 -2.88 5.06 3.39
N VAL A 72 -3.05 6.28 2.87
CA VAL A 72 -4.06 7.23 3.35
C VAL A 72 -5.48 6.68 3.24
N ALA A 73 -5.86 6.15 2.07
CA ALA A 73 -7.20 5.60 1.87
C ALA A 73 -7.47 4.41 2.81
N HIS A 74 -6.51 3.50 2.93
CA HIS A 74 -6.60 2.33 3.81
C HIS A 74 -6.64 2.70 5.30
N ASN A 75 -5.84 3.67 5.73
CA ASN A 75 -5.88 4.17 7.10
C ASN A 75 -7.23 4.83 7.41
N GLN A 76 -7.81 5.59 6.47
CA GLN A 76 -9.15 6.15 6.64
C GLN A 76 -10.22 5.06 6.75
N HIS A 77 -10.08 3.96 6.00
CA HIS A 77 -10.96 2.80 6.14
C HIS A 77 -10.92 2.25 7.58
N HIS A 78 -9.73 2.00 8.13
CA HIS A 78 -9.60 1.54 9.52
C HIS A 78 -10.00 2.59 10.57
N GLN A 79 -9.89 3.87 10.26
CA GLN A 79 -10.27 4.93 11.19
C GLN A 79 -11.79 5.08 11.32
N PHE A 80 -12.53 4.95 10.21
CA PHE A 80 -13.94 5.29 10.17
C PHE A 80 -14.87 4.11 9.81
N PHE A 81 -14.31 2.99 9.36
CA PHE A 81 -14.99 1.77 8.92
C PHE A 81 -16.13 2.00 7.91
N THR A 82 -16.10 3.14 7.21
CA THR A 82 -17.11 3.61 6.28
C THR A 82 -16.42 4.22 5.06
N GLY A 83 -16.56 3.56 3.91
CA GLY A 83 -15.89 3.94 2.67
C GLY A 83 -14.46 3.42 2.55
N ASN A 84 -13.82 3.75 1.41
CA ASN A 84 -12.48 3.32 1.01
C ASN A 84 -12.28 1.80 1.16
N TYR A 85 -13.16 0.99 0.55
CA TYR A 85 -13.18 -0.46 0.71
C TYR A 85 -12.17 -1.21 -0.16
N GLY A 86 -11.60 -0.56 -1.19
CA GLY A 86 -10.61 -1.17 -2.06
C GLY A 86 -9.29 -1.42 -1.34
N LEU A 87 -8.67 -2.59 -1.59
CA LEU A 87 -7.35 -2.93 -1.06
C LEU A 87 -6.21 -2.52 -2.02
N TYR A 88 -6.35 -2.81 -3.30
CA TYR A 88 -5.32 -2.51 -4.32
C TYR A 88 -5.68 -1.30 -5.19
N PHE A 89 -6.97 -1.11 -5.46
CA PHE A 89 -7.47 -0.11 -6.38
C PHE A 89 -8.67 0.63 -5.81
N LEU A 90 -8.73 1.94 -6.08
CA LEU A 90 -9.86 2.83 -5.78
C LEU A 90 -10.95 2.80 -6.87
N PHE A 91 -10.86 1.89 -7.84
CA PHE A 91 -11.82 1.77 -8.94
C PHE A 91 -13.25 1.60 -8.42
N TRP A 92 -13.44 0.61 -7.55
CA TRP A 92 -14.73 0.29 -6.95
C TRP A 92 -15.22 1.41 -6.04
N ASP A 93 -14.33 2.05 -5.29
CA ASP A 93 -14.70 3.15 -4.42
C ASP A 93 -15.20 4.38 -5.17
N ARG A 94 -14.58 4.68 -6.30
CA ARG A 94 -15.03 5.78 -7.15
C ARG A 94 -16.33 5.44 -7.86
N TRP A 95 -16.47 4.21 -8.36
CA TRP A 95 -17.68 3.79 -9.07
C TRP A 95 -18.89 3.75 -8.14
N MET A 96 -18.73 3.21 -6.93
CA MET A 96 -19.82 3.09 -5.95
C MET A 96 -19.98 4.32 -5.05
N GLY A 97 -19.16 5.36 -5.22
CA GLY A 97 -19.22 6.57 -4.42
C GLY A 97 -18.81 6.38 -2.96
N THR A 98 -17.98 5.38 -2.66
CA THR A 98 -17.49 5.06 -1.31
C THR A 98 -16.12 5.65 -1.03
N LEU A 99 -15.49 6.32 -2.00
CA LEU A 99 -14.29 7.12 -1.75
C LEU A 99 -14.64 8.33 -0.86
N ARG A 100 -13.95 8.49 0.27
CA ARG A 100 -14.24 9.59 1.20
C ARG A 100 -13.94 10.95 0.59
N ALA A 101 -14.81 11.93 0.86
CA ALA A 101 -14.72 13.27 0.29
C ALA A 101 -13.42 14.03 0.65
N ASN A 102 -12.85 13.76 1.82
CA ASN A 102 -11.61 14.37 2.28
C ASN A 102 -10.35 13.55 1.96
N TYR A 103 -10.46 12.54 1.08
CA TYR A 103 -9.34 11.70 0.68
C TYR A 103 -8.19 12.51 0.06
N ASP A 104 -8.50 13.36 -0.93
CA ASP A 104 -7.48 14.11 -1.67
C ASP A 104 -6.71 15.08 -0.76
N GLU A 105 -7.42 15.81 0.12
CA GLU A 105 -6.82 16.70 1.12
C GLU A 105 -5.89 15.92 2.07
N LYS A 106 -6.36 14.77 2.57
CA LYS A 106 -5.56 13.94 3.48
C LYS A 106 -4.34 13.35 2.79
N PHE A 107 -4.46 12.97 1.52
CA PHE A 107 -3.33 12.50 0.75
C PHE A 107 -2.25 13.58 0.65
N GLU A 108 -2.61 14.78 0.22
CA GLU A 108 -1.63 15.88 0.10
C GLU A 108 -0.99 16.26 1.45
N SER A 109 -1.71 16.11 2.56
CA SER A 109 -1.17 16.40 3.90
C SER A 109 -0.14 15.37 4.40
N ARG A 110 -0.14 14.16 3.84
CA ARG A 110 0.71 13.04 4.29
C ARG A 110 1.74 12.60 3.26
N ALA A 111 1.51 12.90 1.99
CA ALA A 111 2.39 12.52 0.90
C ALA A 111 3.73 13.24 1.00
N VAL A 112 4.79 12.53 0.64
CA VAL A 112 6.14 13.09 0.62
C VAL A 112 6.24 14.13 -0.50
N LYS A 113 6.72 15.33 -0.16
CA LYS A 113 7.01 16.36 -1.15
C LYS A 113 8.38 16.11 -1.75
N VAL A 114 8.47 16.07 -3.08
CA VAL A 114 9.73 15.80 -3.79
C VAL A 114 10.81 16.83 -3.43
N GLN A 115 10.45 18.11 -3.23
CA GLN A 115 11.39 19.15 -2.77
C GLN A 115 11.99 18.89 -1.39
N GLU A 116 11.34 18.13 -0.50
CA GLU A 116 11.89 17.80 0.82
C GLU A 116 12.92 16.66 0.75
N LEU A 117 12.97 15.91 -0.35
CA LEU A 117 13.91 14.80 -0.55
C LEU A 117 15.26 15.25 -1.16
N GLU A 118 15.28 16.35 -1.92
CA GLU A 118 16.51 16.89 -2.53
C GLU A 118 17.62 17.22 -1.52
N PRO A 119 17.36 17.89 -0.38
CA PRO A 119 18.43 18.20 0.58
C PRO A 119 18.93 16.98 1.37
N VAL A 120 18.08 15.97 1.63
CA VAL A 120 18.44 14.79 2.44
C VAL A 120 19.41 13.86 1.71
N ILE A 121 19.27 13.72 0.39
CA ILE A 121 20.17 12.89 -0.42
C ILE A 121 21.55 13.54 -0.51
N SER A 122 21.62 14.87 -0.60
CA SER A 122 22.90 15.60 -0.65
C SER A 122 23.73 15.49 0.64
N GLU A 123 23.10 15.32 1.80
CA GLU A 123 23.82 15.17 3.08
C GLU A 123 24.29 13.73 3.34
N GLN A 124 23.53 12.71 2.90
CA GLN A 124 23.90 11.31 3.10
C GLN A 124 25.05 10.84 2.18
N GLU A 125 25.19 11.41 0.98
CA GLU A 125 26.24 11.04 0.03
C GLU A 125 27.64 11.58 0.45
N ILE A 126 27.70 12.53 1.38
CA ILE A 126 28.96 13.12 1.89
C ILE A 126 29.52 12.34 3.11
N ALA A 127 28.76 11.40 3.68
CA ALA A 127 29.06 10.78 4.98
C ALA A 127 29.80 9.44 4.94
N GLU A 128 30.30 8.97 3.79
CA GLU A 128 31.24 7.82 3.74
C GLU A 128 32.67 8.27 3.39
N PRO A 129 33.59 8.37 4.35
CA PRO A 129 35.00 8.43 4.01
C PRO A 129 35.45 7.05 3.54
N ILE A 130 35.88 6.97 2.28
CA ILE A 130 36.68 5.86 1.75
C ILE A 130 37.96 5.80 2.58
N ILE A 131 38.00 5.00 3.64
CA ILE A 131 39.24 4.62 4.31
C ILE A 131 39.87 3.54 3.43
N ALA A 132 40.73 4.00 2.51
CA ALA A 132 41.68 3.17 1.82
C ALA A 132 42.58 2.50 2.88
N HIS A 133 42.39 1.19 3.07
CA HIS A 133 43.36 0.36 3.76
C HIS A 133 44.53 0.09 2.82
N GLU A 134 45.51 0.99 2.85
CA GLU A 134 46.87 0.72 2.40
C GLU A 134 47.68 0.23 3.60
N LYS A 135 47.94 -1.09 3.64
CA LYS A 135 49.19 -1.75 4.10
C LYS A 135 49.03 -3.26 4.06
#